data_AF-A0A182YIM6-F1
#
_entry.id   AF-A0A182YIM6-F1
#
_cell.length_a   1.000
_cell.length_b   1.000
_cell.length_c   1.000
_cell.angle_alpha   90.00
_cell.angle_beta   90.00
_cell.angle_gamma   90.00
#
_symmetry.space_group_name_H-M   'P 1'
#
loop_
_entity.id
_entity.type
_entity.pdbx_description
1 polymer ?
#
loop_
_entity_poly.entity_id
_entity_poly.type
_entity_poly.pdbx_seq_one_letter_code
_entity_poly.pdbx_strand_id
1 'polypeptide(L)'
;MVSVKQVRHKLWNVLHALCHDPKRLVRGIVLFICSIVVMYQLTDCFKKLCNPPISTHSRFDLNESMLYPAITFCREPAYKADVMAKYNLAMHPKYTSSFDQFPFNESSLEQLFGEATYNHSEFFIQHGLNGGTNNIEVVESLHLDMGRCYTLNPLITTKHSWKEAGYSIMLRHDTNISRVSVGDTPPGWHYLFLEVNEEMEIRLSTQHFFMLASYENECVEFSTVSSTRCGEICHWNAVVESVGCSGPWMPGIGVQDCDNAENTKQLIKFYRQLEDLDGTQCGCFQPCTTTIYTASVMNRKPFHISVPAAQLWVYYTSKMVTIVEEFHGYDFNQFVSDLGGSLGFLLGLSVLGLIGLLEKIVELVFIRRLLAEKRKKQMAKEGAGKDPTQPTRSEDFDTSNQSDDAKMSETGQPTETSLKQ
;
A
#
# COMPACT_ATOMS: atom_id res chain seq x y z
N MET A 1 -12.22 34.89 38.52
CA MET A 1 -13.15 33.82 38.98
C MET A 1 -14.58 34.34 38.91
N VAL A 2 -15.31 34.04 37.83
CA VAL A 2 -16.73 34.40 37.72
C VAL A 2 -17.54 33.42 38.56
N SER A 3 -18.35 33.94 39.49
CA SER A 3 -19.07 33.18 40.50
C SER A 3 -20.09 32.21 39.87
N VAL A 4 -19.86 30.91 40.07
CA VAL A 4 -20.70 29.78 39.59
C VAL A 4 -22.17 29.95 39.97
N LYS A 5 -22.47 30.64 41.07
CA LYS A 5 -23.86 30.92 41.50
C LYS A 5 -24.60 31.88 40.56
N GLN A 6 -23.89 32.84 39.95
CA GLN A 6 -24.49 33.87 39.10
C GLN A 6 -24.84 33.32 37.70
N VAL A 7 -24.04 32.38 37.19
CA VAL A 7 -24.31 31.65 35.95
C VAL A 7 -25.52 30.73 36.12
N ARG A 8 -25.61 30.04 37.26
CA ARG A 8 -26.69 29.08 37.56
C ARG A 8 -28.07 29.74 37.64
N HIS A 9 -28.16 30.95 38.22
CA HIS A 9 -29.43 31.68 38.34
C HIS A 9 -29.90 32.29 37.00
N LYS A 10 -28.97 32.72 36.14
CA LYS A 10 -29.30 33.16 34.77
C LYS A 10 -29.75 31.99 33.90
N LEU A 11 -29.09 30.83 34.02
CA LEU A 11 -29.46 29.61 33.29
C LEU A 11 -30.88 29.15 33.67
N TRP A 12 -31.23 29.22 34.96
CA TRP A 12 -32.56 28.81 35.45
C TRP A 12 -33.69 29.71 34.94
N ASN A 13 -33.46 31.03 34.89
CA ASN A 13 -34.45 31.97 34.33
C ASN A 13 -34.64 31.78 32.82
N VAL A 14 -33.57 31.43 32.09
CA VAL A 14 -33.66 31.12 30.64
C VAL A 14 -34.40 29.80 30.41
N LEU A 15 -34.14 28.77 31.22
CA LEU A 15 -34.87 27.49 31.15
C LEU A 15 -36.36 27.66 31.46
N HIS A 16 -36.70 28.46 32.47
CA HIS A 16 -38.09 28.69 32.86
C HIS A 16 -38.87 29.49 31.80
N ALA A 17 -38.20 30.40 31.07
CA ALA A 17 -38.78 31.11 29.94
C ALA A 17 -38.88 30.24 28.66
N LEU A 18 -38.01 29.23 28.50
CA LEU A 18 -38.06 28.29 27.38
C LEU A 18 -39.22 27.28 27.50
N CYS A 19 -39.61 26.92 28.73
CA CYS A 19 -40.65 25.93 29.00
C CYS A 19 -42.09 26.41 28.74
N HIS A 20 -42.33 27.71 28.63
CA HIS A 20 -43.69 28.26 28.46
C HIS A 20 -44.19 28.22 27.01
N ASP A 21 -43.32 27.84 26.05
CA ASP A 21 -43.62 27.84 24.62
C ASP A 21 -43.04 26.55 23.98
N PRO A 22 -43.85 25.48 23.78
CA PRO A 22 -43.35 24.16 23.40
C PRO A 22 -42.54 24.17 22.09
N LYS A 23 -42.83 25.13 21.20
CA LYS A 23 -42.08 25.35 19.95
C LYS A 23 -40.65 25.83 20.18
N ARG A 24 -40.39 26.62 21.23
CA ARG A 24 -39.04 27.11 21.57
C ARG A 24 -38.20 26.02 22.22
N LEU A 25 -38.82 25.20 23.07
CA LEU A 25 -38.18 24.06 23.70
C LEU A 25 -37.69 23.05 22.65
N VAL A 26 -38.54 22.69 21.68
CA VAL A 26 -38.17 21.76 20.60
C VAL A 26 -37.00 22.31 19.76
N ARG A 27 -37.02 23.60 19.39
CA ARG A 27 -35.90 24.23 18.66
C ARG A 27 -34.59 24.21 19.46
N GLY A 28 -34.66 24.48 20.77
CA GLY A 28 -33.49 24.43 21.64
C GLY A 28 -32.90 23.02 21.74
N ILE A 29 -33.74 21.99 21.86
CA ILE A 29 -33.31 20.58 21.91
C ILE A 29 -32.67 20.17 20.58
N VAL A 30 -33.28 20.51 19.44
CA VAL A 30 -32.73 20.19 18.12
C VAL A 30 -31.36 20.86 17.92
N LEU A 31 -31.22 22.15 18.24
CA LEU A 31 -29.94 22.85 18.14
C LEU A 31 -28.87 22.24 19.05
N PHE A 32 -29.24 21.84 20.26
CA PHE A 32 -28.31 21.20 21.19
C PHE A 32 -27.83 19.85 20.66
N ILE A 33 -28.74 18.99 20.18
CA ILE A 33 -28.40 17.70 19.59
C ILE A 33 -27.52 17.90 18.34
N CYS A 34 -27.89 18.81 17.44
CA CYS A 34 -27.09 19.13 16.26
C CYS A 34 -25.70 19.66 16.62
N SER A 35 -25.58 20.47 17.67
CA SER A 35 -24.28 20.97 18.15
C SER A 35 -23.40 19.83 18.67
N ILE A 36 -23.96 18.85 19.40
CA ILE A 36 -23.22 17.66 19.85
C ILE A 36 -22.75 16.83 18.65
N VAL A 37 -23.64 16.56 17.69
CA VAL A 37 -23.29 15.79 16.49
C VAL A 37 -22.17 16.47 15.71
N VAL A 38 -22.23 17.79 15.53
CA VAL A 38 -21.18 18.54 14.83
C VAL A 38 -19.87 18.52 15.62
N MET A 39 -19.90 18.70 16.94
CA MET A 39 -18.68 18.58 17.77
C MET A 39 -18.04 17.19 17.64
N TYR A 40 -18.85 16.13 17.58
CA TYR A 40 -18.36 14.77 17.35
C TYR A 40 -17.72 14.63 15.96
N GLN A 41 -18.39 15.11 14.90
CA GLN A 41 -17.85 15.11 13.53
C GLN A 41 -16.54 15.87 13.44
N LEU A 42 -16.45 17.06 14.04
CA LEU A 42 -15.22 17.85 14.06
C LEU A 42 -14.09 17.09 14.76
N THR A 43 -14.38 16.45 15.89
CA THR A 43 -13.38 15.65 16.62
C THR A 43 -12.86 14.50 15.77
N ASP A 44 -13.73 13.82 15.03
CA ASP A 44 -13.34 12.74 14.10
C ASP A 44 -12.50 13.28 12.93
N CYS A 45 -12.86 14.44 12.36
CA CYS A 45 -12.08 15.10 11.31
C CYS A 45 -10.69 15.51 11.81
N PHE A 46 -10.59 16.07 13.02
CA PHE A 46 -9.28 16.38 13.62
C PHE A 46 -8.46 15.12 13.88
N LYS A 47 -9.08 14.01 14.32
CA LYS A 47 -8.39 12.73 14.50
C LYS A 47 -7.84 12.20 13.17
N LYS A 48 -8.63 12.29 12.09
CA LYS A 48 -8.21 11.94 10.72
C LYS A 48 -7.11 12.86 10.19
N LEU A 49 -7.12 14.15 10.55
CA LEU A 49 -6.05 15.07 10.16
C LEU A 49 -4.73 14.77 10.88
N CYS A 50 -4.78 14.39 12.16
CA CYS A 50 -3.58 14.04 12.93
C CYS A 50 -3.00 12.68 12.56
N ASN A 51 -3.86 11.70 12.22
CA ASN A 51 -3.46 10.37 11.78
C ASN A 51 -4.20 10.04 10.48
N PRO A 52 -3.73 10.59 9.34
CA PRO A 52 -4.38 10.38 8.06
C PRO A 52 -4.30 8.90 7.66
N PRO A 53 -5.42 8.30 7.22
CA PRO A 53 -5.40 6.94 6.71
C PRO A 53 -4.50 6.89 5.46
N ILE A 54 -3.68 5.86 5.37
CA ILE A 54 -2.88 5.60 4.17
C ILE A 54 -3.80 4.99 3.12
N SER A 55 -3.75 5.54 1.91
CA SER A 55 -4.45 5.03 0.74
C SER A 55 -3.45 4.69 -0.33
N THR A 56 -3.78 3.70 -1.15
CA THR A 56 -2.90 3.21 -2.22
C THR A 56 -3.56 3.43 -3.57
N HIS A 57 -2.80 3.98 -4.51
CA HIS A 57 -3.23 4.11 -5.90
C HIS A 57 -2.30 3.31 -6.80
N SER A 58 -2.90 2.53 -7.71
CA SER A 58 -2.16 1.77 -8.71
C SER A 58 -2.44 2.32 -10.11
N ARG A 59 -1.39 2.60 -10.87
CA ARG A 59 -1.48 2.98 -12.28
C ARG A 59 -0.53 2.15 -13.14
N PHE A 60 -0.79 2.12 -14.44
CA PHE A 60 0.10 1.48 -15.41
C PHE A 60 0.75 2.55 -16.28
N ASP A 61 2.07 2.58 -16.27
CA ASP A 61 2.86 3.49 -17.09
C ASP A 61 3.60 2.71 -18.17
N LEU A 62 3.65 3.25 -19.38
CA LEU A 62 4.43 2.69 -20.47
C LEU A 62 5.86 3.23 -20.38
N ASN A 63 6.81 2.39 -20.00
CA ASN A 63 8.20 2.81 -19.88
C ASN A 63 8.88 2.83 -21.27
N GLU A 64 9.68 3.85 -21.55
CA GLU A 64 10.40 3.96 -22.83
C GLU A 64 11.57 2.96 -22.90
N SER A 65 12.26 2.79 -21.77
CA SER A 65 13.41 1.90 -21.60
C SER A 65 13.25 1.03 -20.35
N MET A 66 13.50 -0.26 -20.48
CA MET A 66 13.36 -1.22 -19.38
C MET A 66 14.72 -1.57 -18.81
N LEU A 67 14.82 -1.51 -17.49
CA LEU A 67 15.94 -2.06 -16.73
C LEU A 67 15.65 -3.53 -16.45
N TYR A 68 16.62 -4.39 -16.73
CA TYR A 68 16.54 -5.80 -16.34
C TYR A 68 17.00 -5.96 -14.88
N PRO A 69 16.46 -6.95 -14.14
CA PRO A 69 17.00 -7.28 -12.83
C PRO A 69 18.34 -8.00 -12.97
N ALA A 70 19.12 -7.98 -11.90
CA ALA A 70 20.23 -8.92 -11.73
C ALA A 70 19.67 -10.35 -11.57
N ILE A 71 20.33 -11.33 -12.18
CA ILE A 71 19.91 -12.74 -12.11
C ILE A 71 21.04 -13.57 -11.52
N THR A 72 20.78 -14.21 -10.39
CA THR A 72 21.74 -15.09 -9.71
C THR A 72 21.47 -16.54 -10.06
N PHE A 73 22.52 -17.25 -10.45
CA PHE A 73 22.50 -18.67 -10.76
C PHE A 73 23.34 -19.44 -9.74
N CYS A 74 22.75 -20.47 -9.18
CA CYS A 74 23.42 -21.45 -8.33
C CYS A 74 23.20 -22.83 -8.94
N ARG A 75 24.20 -23.72 -8.82
CA ARG A 75 24.14 -25.06 -9.41
C ARG A 75 23.74 -26.09 -8.37
N GLU A 76 22.95 -27.08 -8.79
CA GLU A 76 22.60 -28.25 -7.98
C GLU A 76 23.07 -29.53 -8.70
N PRO A 77 23.94 -30.36 -8.11
CA PRO A 77 24.55 -30.19 -6.78
C PRO A 77 25.58 -29.05 -6.74
N ALA A 78 25.66 -28.37 -5.60
CA ALA A 78 26.55 -27.23 -5.37
C ALA A 78 28.06 -27.57 -5.38
N TYR A 79 28.39 -28.82 -5.03
CA TYR A 79 29.78 -29.27 -4.84
C TYR A 79 30.10 -30.51 -5.69
N LYS A 80 31.33 -30.56 -6.20
CA LYS A 80 31.89 -31.68 -6.95
C LYS A 80 32.19 -32.85 -6.02
N ALA A 81 31.53 -33.99 -6.23
CA ALA A 81 31.61 -35.14 -5.32
C ALA A 81 33.01 -35.76 -5.24
N ASP A 82 33.74 -35.79 -6.36
CA ASP A 82 35.12 -36.28 -6.46
C ASP A 82 36.10 -35.38 -5.70
N VAL A 83 35.92 -34.05 -5.80
CA VAL A 83 36.74 -33.09 -5.05
C VAL A 83 36.42 -33.15 -3.55
N MET A 84 35.14 -33.28 -3.18
CA MET A 84 34.75 -33.46 -1.79
C MET A 84 35.39 -34.71 -1.16
N ALA A 85 35.42 -35.83 -1.90
CA ALA A 85 36.07 -37.07 -1.47
C ALA A 85 37.59 -36.90 -1.27
N LYS A 86 38.26 -36.09 -2.10
CA LYS A 86 39.70 -35.75 -1.93
C LYS A 86 39.99 -35.12 -0.57
N TYR A 87 39.04 -34.38 0.00
CA TYR A 87 39.16 -33.72 1.31
C TYR A 87 38.56 -34.53 2.46
N ASN A 88 38.23 -35.80 2.26
CA ASN A 88 37.55 -36.68 3.23
C ASN A 88 36.13 -36.22 3.62
N LEU A 89 35.45 -35.44 2.79
CA LEU A 89 34.05 -35.07 3.01
C LEU A 89 33.13 -36.07 2.30
N ALA A 90 32.43 -36.89 3.08
CA ALA A 90 31.46 -37.88 2.56
C ALA A 90 30.05 -37.30 2.34
N MET A 91 29.79 -36.08 2.82
CA MET A 91 28.47 -35.44 2.75
C MET A 91 28.60 -33.93 2.53
N HIS A 92 27.46 -33.28 2.33
CA HIS A 92 27.39 -31.84 2.04
C HIS A 92 28.03 -30.99 3.17
N PRO A 93 28.80 -29.93 2.86
CA PRO A 93 29.49 -29.10 3.87
C PRO A 93 28.58 -28.54 4.96
N LYS A 94 27.31 -28.25 4.65
CA LYS A 94 26.30 -27.83 5.65
C LYS A 94 26.13 -28.77 6.85
N TYR A 95 26.53 -30.03 6.74
CA TYR A 95 26.50 -30.97 7.87
C TYR A 95 27.83 -30.92 8.62
N THR A 96 27.75 -30.59 9.91
CA THR A 96 28.91 -30.41 10.80
C THR A 96 29.81 -31.65 10.88
N SER A 97 29.26 -32.85 10.76
CA SER A 97 30.00 -34.11 10.74
C SER A 97 30.95 -34.26 9.55
N SER A 98 30.77 -33.49 8.48
CA SER A 98 31.67 -33.53 7.31
C SER A 98 33.10 -33.11 7.67
N PHE A 99 33.27 -32.27 8.69
CA PHE A 99 34.56 -31.70 9.06
C PHE A 99 35.31 -32.49 10.14
N ASP A 100 34.78 -33.66 10.57
CA ASP A 100 35.47 -34.54 11.52
C ASP A 100 36.81 -35.07 11.00
N GLN A 101 36.90 -35.31 9.70
CA GLN A 101 38.07 -35.90 9.03
C GLN A 101 38.78 -34.94 8.06
N PHE A 102 38.37 -33.67 8.04
CA PHE A 102 38.97 -32.68 7.16
C PHE A 102 40.40 -32.35 7.61
N PRO A 103 41.40 -32.39 6.71
CA PRO A 103 42.81 -32.18 7.05
C PRO A 103 43.16 -30.69 7.17
N PHE A 104 42.72 -30.06 8.26
CA PHE A 104 42.99 -28.64 8.55
C PHE A 104 44.49 -28.28 8.61
N ASN A 105 45.36 -29.27 8.81
CA ASN A 105 46.82 -29.10 8.81
C ASN A 105 47.42 -28.94 7.40
N GLU A 106 46.74 -29.44 6.36
CA GLU A 106 47.24 -29.49 4.99
C GLU A 106 46.44 -28.59 4.04
N SER A 107 45.18 -28.28 4.37
CA SER A 107 44.27 -27.57 3.49
C SER A 107 43.41 -26.57 4.24
N SER A 108 43.15 -25.42 3.63
CA SER A 108 42.26 -24.40 4.17
C SER A 108 40.82 -24.59 3.69
N LEU A 109 39.87 -23.98 4.41
CA LEU A 109 38.47 -23.92 3.97
C LEU A 109 38.35 -23.17 2.63
N GLU A 110 39.11 -22.09 2.44
CA GLU A 110 39.13 -21.35 1.17
C GLU A 110 39.53 -22.26 -0.01
N GLN A 111 40.55 -23.11 0.17
CA GLN A 111 40.97 -24.06 -0.86
C GLN A 111 39.88 -25.11 -1.14
N LEU A 112 39.28 -25.68 -0.09
CA LEU A 112 38.19 -26.64 -0.22
C LEU A 112 37.04 -26.06 -1.05
N PHE A 113 36.50 -24.90 -0.64
CA PHE A 113 35.34 -24.31 -1.31
C PHE A 113 35.72 -23.77 -2.70
N GLY A 114 36.96 -23.29 -2.87
CA GLY A 114 37.48 -22.87 -4.16
C GLY A 114 37.53 -23.99 -5.19
N GLU A 115 38.04 -25.18 -4.80
CA GLU A 115 38.17 -26.33 -5.70
C GLU A 115 36.88 -27.15 -5.83
N ALA A 116 36.11 -27.30 -4.75
CA ALA A 116 34.92 -28.14 -4.73
C ALA A 116 33.72 -27.51 -5.43
N THR A 117 33.74 -26.20 -5.67
CA THR A 117 32.68 -25.50 -6.42
C THR A 117 33.01 -25.38 -7.90
N TYR A 118 32.04 -24.89 -8.69
CA TYR A 118 32.16 -24.78 -10.13
C TYR A 118 32.60 -23.38 -10.55
N ASN A 119 33.62 -23.32 -11.40
CA ASN A 119 34.13 -22.07 -11.97
C ASN A 119 33.25 -21.57 -13.11
N HIS A 120 33.44 -20.31 -13.51
CA HIS A 120 32.58 -19.65 -14.51
C HIS A 120 32.52 -20.41 -15.84
N SER A 121 33.66 -20.91 -16.33
CA SER A 121 33.76 -21.68 -17.57
C SER A 121 33.18 -23.10 -17.48
N GLU A 122 33.02 -23.63 -16.27
CA GLU A 122 32.33 -24.89 -16.02
C GLU A 122 30.82 -24.69 -15.90
N PHE A 123 30.39 -23.47 -15.58
CA PHE A 123 29.00 -23.10 -15.33
C PHE A 123 28.29 -22.60 -16.59
N PHE A 124 28.88 -21.63 -17.31
CA PHE A 124 28.28 -21.00 -18.48
C PHE A 124 28.90 -21.51 -19.78
N ILE A 125 28.05 -21.89 -20.73
CA ILE A 125 28.44 -22.06 -22.14
C ILE A 125 28.41 -20.69 -22.83
N GLN A 126 27.33 -19.95 -22.61
CA GLN A 126 27.12 -18.61 -23.17
C GLN A 126 26.16 -17.84 -22.26
N HIS A 127 26.34 -16.53 -22.17
CA HIS A 127 25.36 -15.63 -21.55
C HIS A 127 25.44 -14.26 -22.22
N GLY A 128 24.33 -13.53 -22.27
CA GLY A 128 24.29 -12.20 -22.87
C GLY A 128 22.96 -11.52 -22.66
N LEU A 129 22.97 -10.20 -22.80
CA LEU A 129 21.78 -9.34 -22.73
C LEU A 129 21.71 -8.53 -24.02
N ASN A 130 20.54 -8.51 -24.67
CA ASN A 130 20.35 -7.81 -25.95
C ASN A 130 21.40 -8.22 -26.99
N GLY A 131 21.69 -9.53 -27.06
CA GLY A 131 22.65 -10.14 -27.99
C GLY A 131 24.14 -9.96 -27.67
N GLY A 132 24.51 -9.24 -26.61
CA GLY A 132 25.91 -8.97 -26.26
C GLY A 132 26.31 -9.50 -24.88
N THR A 133 27.50 -10.10 -24.77
CA THR A 133 28.13 -10.50 -23.49
C THR A 133 28.61 -9.28 -22.69
N ASN A 134 29.10 -8.25 -23.38
CA ASN A 134 29.63 -7.02 -22.76
C ASN A 134 28.55 -6.13 -22.11
N ASN A 135 27.28 -6.50 -22.29
CA ASN A 135 26.13 -5.82 -21.69
C ASN A 135 25.83 -6.33 -20.27
N ILE A 136 26.64 -7.27 -19.77
CA ILE A 136 26.50 -7.91 -18.48
C ILE A 136 27.83 -7.85 -17.74
N GLU A 137 27.79 -7.54 -16.45
CA GLU A 137 28.86 -7.79 -15.51
C GLU A 137 28.54 -9.07 -14.73
N VAL A 138 29.51 -9.96 -14.60
CA VAL A 138 29.36 -11.21 -13.85
C VAL A 138 30.06 -11.09 -12.51
N VAL A 139 29.32 -11.20 -11.42
CA VAL A 139 29.84 -11.19 -10.05
C VAL A 139 29.72 -12.58 -9.45
N GLU A 140 30.79 -13.07 -8.84
CA GLU A 140 30.76 -14.34 -8.10
C GLU A 140 30.42 -14.11 -6.62
N SER A 141 29.68 -15.06 -6.04
CA SER A 141 29.41 -15.11 -4.61
C SER A 141 29.50 -16.55 -4.13
N LEU A 142 30.00 -16.75 -2.91
CA LEU A 142 30.15 -18.07 -2.31
C LEU A 142 29.16 -18.22 -1.16
N HIS A 143 28.42 -19.32 -1.14
CA HIS A 143 27.37 -19.64 -0.18
C HIS A 143 27.62 -21.03 0.42
N LEU A 144 27.30 -21.23 1.69
CA LEU A 144 27.49 -22.52 2.35
C LEU A 144 26.60 -23.62 1.74
N ASP A 145 25.33 -23.34 1.48
CA ASP A 145 24.38 -24.33 0.97
C ASP A 145 24.40 -24.47 -0.55
N MET A 146 24.61 -23.37 -1.27
CA MET A 146 24.51 -23.32 -2.73
C MET A 146 25.88 -23.33 -3.44
N GLY A 147 26.98 -23.34 -2.68
CA GLY A 147 28.33 -23.27 -3.22
C GLY A 147 28.58 -21.95 -3.93
N ARG A 148 29.32 -21.99 -5.03
CA ARG A 148 29.62 -20.79 -5.83
C ARG A 148 28.47 -20.47 -6.77
N CYS A 149 27.94 -19.26 -6.65
CA CYS A 149 26.88 -18.73 -7.48
C CYS A 149 27.37 -17.54 -8.29
N TYR A 150 26.72 -17.30 -9.43
CA TYR A 150 27.06 -16.21 -10.35
C TYR A 150 25.87 -15.29 -10.58
N THR A 151 26.06 -14.01 -10.32
CA THR A 151 25.07 -12.97 -10.56
C THR A 151 25.40 -12.22 -11.84
N LEU A 152 24.45 -12.23 -12.79
CA LEU A 152 24.50 -11.45 -14.01
C LEU A 152 23.87 -10.09 -13.77
N ASN A 153 24.70 -9.04 -13.70
CA ASN A 153 24.28 -7.65 -13.51
C ASN A 153 24.14 -6.96 -14.88
N PRO A 154 22.98 -6.37 -15.21
CA PRO A 154 22.80 -5.68 -16.47
C PRO A 154 23.52 -4.32 -16.46
N LEU A 155 24.32 -4.05 -17.49
CA LEU A 155 25.01 -2.77 -17.67
C LEU A 155 24.25 -1.81 -18.60
N ILE A 156 23.16 -2.28 -19.21
CA ILE A 156 22.36 -1.51 -20.16
C ILE A 156 20.87 -1.61 -19.85
N THR A 157 20.13 -0.61 -20.31
CA THR A 157 18.67 -0.67 -20.45
C THR A 157 18.29 -1.02 -21.87
N THR A 158 17.16 -1.68 -22.08
CA THR A 158 16.69 -2.04 -23.43
C THR A 158 15.41 -1.30 -23.79
N LYS A 159 15.26 -0.94 -25.08
CA LYS A 159 14.07 -0.26 -25.61
C LYS A 159 13.01 -1.23 -26.13
N HIS A 160 13.21 -2.54 -25.97
CA HIS A 160 12.45 -3.56 -26.68
C HIS A 160 12.03 -4.69 -25.74
N SER A 161 10.78 -5.15 -25.86
CA SER A 161 10.13 -6.14 -25.01
C SER A 161 9.89 -7.46 -25.74
N TRP A 162 10.92 -7.96 -26.42
CA TRP A 162 10.89 -9.25 -27.11
C TRP A 162 12.07 -10.12 -26.66
N LYS A 163 12.03 -11.41 -27.01
CA LYS A 163 12.95 -12.45 -26.52
C LYS A 163 14.43 -12.09 -26.75
N GLU A 164 14.78 -11.67 -27.96
CA GLU A 164 16.14 -11.32 -28.36
C GLU A 164 16.70 -10.06 -27.66
N ALA A 165 15.83 -9.19 -27.15
CA ALA A 165 16.23 -8.01 -26.39
C ALA A 165 16.47 -8.33 -24.90
N GLY A 166 16.09 -9.52 -24.43
CA GLY A 166 16.30 -9.95 -23.06
C GLY A 166 17.61 -10.68 -22.83
N TYR A 167 17.67 -11.40 -21.71
CA TYR A 167 18.77 -12.30 -21.43
C TYR A 167 18.66 -13.59 -22.25
N SER A 168 19.79 -14.02 -22.77
CA SER A 168 20.00 -15.35 -23.35
C SER A 168 21.12 -16.03 -22.59
N ILE A 169 20.80 -17.11 -21.89
CA ILE A 169 21.77 -17.84 -21.06
C ILE A 169 21.75 -19.32 -21.46
N MET A 170 22.93 -19.89 -21.66
CA MET A 170 23.13 -21.32 -21.85
C MET A 170 24.06 -21.83 -20.75
N LEU A 171 23.51 -22.71 -19.92
CA LEU A 171 24.19 -23.31 -18.77
C LEU A 171 24.71 -24.69 -19.12
N ARG A 172 25.90 -25.03 -18.64
CA ARG A 172 26.45 -26.38 -18.72
C ARG A 172 26.06 -27.15 -17.47
N HIS A 173 25.78 -28.43 -17.64
CA HIS A 173 25.57 -29.35 -16.52
C HIS A 173 26.31 -30.67 -16.75
N ASP A 174 26.64 -31.37 -15.66
CA ASP A 174 27.14 -32.74 -15.72
C ASP A 174 25.98 -33.73 -15.61
N THR A 175 26.05 -34.87 -16.32
CA THR A 175 24.99 -35.89 -16.35
C THR A 175 24.88 -36.72 -15.07
N ASN A 176 25.85 -36.62 -14.17
CA ASN A 176 25.92 -37.46 -12.99
C ASN A 176 25.10 -36.84 -11.84
N ILE A 177 23.77 -36.95 -11.92
CA ILE A 177 22.88 -36.43 -10.88
C ILE A 177 22.07 -37.56 -10.26
N SER A 178 22.35 -37.84 -8.99
CA SER A 178 21.36 -38.37 -8.05
C SER A 178 20.34 -37.29 -7.75
N ARG A 179 19.04 -37.58 -7.93
CA ARG A 179 17.94 -36.68 -7.57
C ARG A 179 18.03 -36.32 -6.09
N VAL A 180 18.40 -35.08 -5.78
CA VAL A 180 18.27 -34.52 -4.42
C VAL A 180 17.15 -33.49 -4.47
N SER A 181 16.11 -33.71 -3.67
CA SER A 181 15.08 -32.70 -3.46
C SER A 181 15.61 -31.65 -2.50
N VAL A 182 15.71 -30.41 -2.94
CA VAL A 182 15.98 -29.27 -2.06
C VAL A 182 14.72 -29.01 -1.22
N GLY A 183 14.93 -28.90 0.09
CA GLY A 183 13.88 -28.62 1.08
C GLY A 183 13.39 -27.17 1.05
N ASP A 184 12.50 -26.86 1.98
CA ASP A 184 11.65 -25.66 2.00
C ASP A 184 12.40 -24.33 1.79
N THR A 185 11.78 -23.46 0.99
CA THR A 185 12.31 -22.15 0.59
C THR A 185 12.24 -21.13 1.73
N PRO A 186 13.32 -20.38 2.03
CA PRO A 186 13.24 -19.24 2.92
C PRO A 186 12.33 -18.13 2.35
N PRO A 187 11.66 -17.36 3.21
CA PRO A 187 10.74 -16.30 2.78
C PRO A 187 11.47 -15.20 1.99
N GLY A 188 10.85 -14.72 0.91
CA GLY A 188 11.34 -13.57 0.11
C GLY A 188 12.14 -13.92 -1.15
N TRP A 189 12.49 -15.19 -1.39
CA TRP A 189 13.22 -15.63 -2.59
C TRP A 189 12.31 -16.41 -3.55
N HIS A 190 12.29 -16.04 -4.83
CA HIS A 190 11.65 -16.83 -5.88
C HIS A 190 12.66 -17.74 -6.58
N TYR A 191 12.71 -19.02 -6.16
CA TYR A 191 13.53 -20.03 -6.84
C TYR A 191 12.83 -20.57 -8.07
N LEU A 192 13.54 -20.63 -9.19
CA LEU A 192 13.10 -21.30 -10.41
C LEU A 192 14.11 -22.39 -10.76
N PHE A 193 13.64 -23.64 -10.79
CA PHE A 193 14.45 -24.78 -11.18
C PHE A 193 14.42 -24.96 -12.70
N LEU A 194 15.61 -25.02 -13.29
CA LEU A 194 15.84 -25.30 -14.69
C LEU A 194 16.45 -26.70 -14.81
N GLU A 195 15.78 -27.59 -15.51
CA GLU A 195 16.25 -28.96 -15.68
C GLU A 195 17.32 -29.06 -16.77
N VAL A 196 18.13 -30.12 -16.71
CA VAL A 196 19.11 -30.42 -17.76
C VAL A 196 18.37 -30.84 -19.03
N ASN A 197 18.85 -30.38 -20.18
CA ASN A 197 18.23 -30.58 -21.49
C ASN A 197 16.85 -29.92 -21.62
N GLU A 198 16.67 -28.78 -20.96
CA GLU A 198 15.46 -27.97 -21.02
C GLU A 198 15.77 -26.57 -21.59
N GLU A 199 14.88 -26.06 -22.44
CA GLU A 199 14.77 -24.64 -22.75
C GLU A 199 13.59 -24.06 -21.98
N MET A 200 13.85 -23.05 -21.16
CA MET A 200 12.85 -22.33 -20.38
C MET A 200 12.77 -20.87 -20.81
N GLU A 201 11.54 -20.38 -20.98
CA GLU A 201 11.24 -18.97 -21.25
C GLU A 201 10.57 -18.36 -20.03
N ILE A 202 11.17 -17.30 -19.49
CA ILE A 202 10.67 -16.51 -18.37
C ILE A 202 10.23 -15.14 -18.86
N ARG A 203 8.98 -14.81 -18.54
CA ARG A 203 8.44 -13.47 -18.65
C ARG A 203 8.68 -12.70 -17.36
N LEU A 204 9.24 -11.50 -17.50
CA LEU A 204 9.34 -10.51 -16.45
C LEU A 204 8.16 -9.53 -16.47
N SER A 205 7.74 -9.13 -15.28
CA SER A 205 6.89 -7.97 -15.04
C SER A 205 7.44 -7.13 -13.90
N THR A 206 7.37 -5.81 -14.03
CA THR A 206 7.92 -4.87 -13.05
C THR A 206 6.81 -4.10 -12.35
N GLN A 207 6.98 -3.94 -11.04
CA GLN A 207 6.16 -3.10 -10.20
C GLN A 207 7.04 -2.15 -9.39
N HIS A 208 6.76 -0.85 -9.44
CA HIS A 208 7.39 0.15 -8.59
C HIS A 208 6.47 0.47 -7.42
N PHE A 209 7.00 0.35 -6.21
CA PHE A 209 6.31 0.67 -4.97
C PHE A 209 6.95 1.93 -4.37
N PHE A 210 6.10 2.91 -4.08
CA PHE A 210 6.44 4.10 -3.31
C PHE A 210 5.62 4.07 -2.03
N MET A 211 6.23 3.64 -0.94
CA MET A 211 5.61 3.50 0.37
C MET A 211 5.84 4.74 1.22
N LEU A 212 4.94 5.00 2.15
CA LEU A 212 5.11 6.05 3.16
C LEU A 212 5.63 5.45 4.45
N ALA A 213 6.61 6.13 5.06
CA ALA A 213 7.04 5.79 6.40
C ALA A 213 5.88 5.99 7.38
N SER A 214 5.54 4.94 8.12
CA SER A 214 4.45 4.91 9.09
C SER A 214 4.95 4.32 10.41
N TYR A 215 4.20 4.54 11.49
CA TYR A 215 4.48 3.90 12.79
C TYR A 215 4.45 2.37 12.71
N GLU A 216 3.64 1.81 11.80
CA GLU A 216 3.55 0.35 11.61
C GLU A 216 4.62 -0.19 10.65
N ASN A 217 5.09 0.63 9.71
CA ASN A 217 6.04 0.24 8.68
C ASN A 217 7.11 1.33 8.54
N GLU A 218 8.22 1.14 9.25
CA GLU A 218 9.39 2.00 9.11
C GLU A 218 10.14 1.63 7.83
N CYS A 219 10.23 2.59 6.91
CA CYS A 219 11.03 2.50 5.70
C CYS A 219 12.02 3.66 5.66
N VAL A 220 13.12 3.47 4.94
CA VAL A 220 14.19 4.48 4.82
C VAL A 220 14.17 5.10 3.42
N GLU A 221 14.17 6.43 3.32
CA GLU A 221 14.14 7.12 2.03
C GLU A 221 15.41 6.88 1.20
N PHE A 222 16.57 6.78 1.85
CA PHE A 222 17.86 6.58 1.20
C PHE A 222 18.69 5.53 1.92
N SER A 223 19.01 4.44 1.24
CA SER A 223 19.99 3.46 1.70
C SER A 223 20.94 3.07 0.56
N THR A 224 22.22 3.01 0.87
CA THR A 224 23.25 2.51 -0.06
C THR A 224 23.32 0.97 -0.06
N VAL A 225 22.72 0.31 0.93
CA VAL A 225 22.73 -1.14 1.12
C VAL A 225 21.31 -1.66 1.16
N SER A 226 21.03 -2.79 0.49
CA SER A 226 19.72 -3.43 0.58
C SER A 226 19.44 -3.95 1.99
N SER A 227 18.17 -3.98 2.40
CA SER A 227 17.77 -4.56 3.70
C SER A 227 18.23 -6.01 3.84
N THR A 228 18.16 -6.80 2.77
CA THR A 228 18.68 -8.18 2.73
C THR A 228 20.17 -8.24 3.01
N ARG A 229 20.98 -7.40 2.34
CA ARG A 229 22.44 -7.38 2.54
C ARG A 229 22.82 -6.88 3.94
N CYS A 230 22.07 -5.91 4.46
CA CYS A 230 22.20 -5.46 5.84
C CYS A 230 21.96 -6.61 6.83
N GLY A 231 20.87 -7.36 6.63
CA GLY A 231 20.53 -8.54 7.44
C GLY A 231 21.61 -9.62 7.41
N GLU A 232 22.10 -9.97 6.20
CA GLU A 232 23.21 -10.92 6.04
C GLU A 232 24.45 -10.51 6.84
N ILE A 233 24.92 -9.27 6.67
CA ILE A 233 26.12 -8.78 7.37
C ILE A 233 25.90 -8.77 8.89
N CYS A 234 24.72 -8.36 9.35
CA CYS A 234 24.38 -8.40 10.77
C CYS A 234 24.44 -9.82 11.32
N HIS A 235 23.85 -10.79 10.61
CA HIS A 235 23.87 -12.19 11.02
C HIS A 235 25.30 -12.74 11.04
N TRP A 236 26.10 -12.44 10.02
CA TRP A 236 27.49 -12.87 9.97
C TRP A 236 28.31 -12.28 11.13
N ASN A 237 28.13 -11.01 11.45
CA ASN A 237 28.78 -10.40 12.62
C ASN A 237 28.40 -11.12 13.92
N ALA A 238 27.12 -11.43 14.12
CA ALA A 238 26.66 -12.15 15.33
C ALA A 238 27.25 -13.58 15.43
N VAL A 239 27.36 -14.30 14.30
CA VAL A 239 28.03 -15.61 14.25
C VAL A 239 29.50 -15.47 14.63
N VAL A 240 30.20 -14.52 14.00
CA VAL A 240 31.65 -14.35 14.16
C VAL A 240 32.00 -13.84 15.56
N GLU A 241 31.18 -12.97 16.16
CA GLU A 241 31.35 -12.55 17.57
C GLU A 241 31.22 -13.73 18.54
N SER A 242 30.40 -14.73 18.20
CA SER A 242 30.17 -15.91 19.04
C SER A 242 31.28 -16.96 18.91
N VAL A 243 31.81 -17.15 17.70
CA VAL A 243 32.77 -18.23 17.38
C VAL A 243 34.22 -17.75 17.32
N GLY A 244 34.45 -16.49 16.97
CA GLY A 244 35.78 -15.88 16.86
C GLY A 244 36.51 -16.13 15.54
N CYS A 245 35.88 -16.80 14.57
CA CYS A 245 36.41 -17.01 13.22
C CYS A 245 35.29 -16.94 12.17
N SER A 246 35.67 -16.77 10.91
CA SER A 246 34.76 -16.70 9.76
C SER A 246 34.85 -17.96 8.89
N GLY A 247 34.05 -17.99 7.83
CA GLY A 247 34.15 -18.97 6.75
C GLY A 247 34.23 -18.24 5.41
N PRO A 248 34.74 -18.91 4.35
CA PRO A 248 34.91 -18.31 3.02
C PRO A 248 33.61 -17.75 2.41
N TRP A 249 32.45 -18.27 2.83
CA TRP A 249 31.12 -17.83 2.37
C TRP A 249 30.60 -16.58 3.09
N MET A 250 31.37 -15.97 4.00
CA MET A 250 31.04 -14.73 4.72
C MET A 250 32.05 -13.61 4.38
N PRO A 251 32.06 -13.11 3.12
CA PRO A 251 33.02 -12.11 2.69
C PRO A 251 32.82 -10.76 3.39
N GLY A 252 33.92 -10.09 3.75
CA GLY A 252 33.94 -8.70 4.20
C GLY A 252 33.88 -8.48 5.72
N ILE A 253 33.90 -9.54 6.53
CA ILE A 253 33.89 -9.44 8.01
C ILE A 253 35.28 -9.11 8.59
N GLY A 254 36.36 -9.28 7.82
CA GLY A 254 37.72 -8.91 8.23
C GLY A 254 38.32 -9.80 9.33
N VAL A 255 37.72 -10.97 9.58
CA VAL A 255 38.18 -11.99 10.53
C VAL A 255 38.72 -13.19 9.76
N GLN A 256 39.73 -13.87 10.31
CA GLN A 256 40.34 -15.05 9.69
C GLN A 256 39.37 -16.23 9.66
N ASP A 257 39.54 -17.09 8.65
CA ASP A 257 38.76 -18.31 8.52
C ASP A 257 39.06 -19.30 9.64
N CYS A 258 38.06 -20.11 10.01
CA CYS A 258 38.24 -21.16 10.99
C CYS A 258 39.25 -22.22 10.51
N ASP A 259 40.18 -22.58 11.40
CA ASP A 259 41.34 -23.43 11.12
C ASP A 259 41.26 -24.81 11.79
N ASN A 260 40.15 -25.13 12.45
CA ASN A 260 39.97 -26.39 13.15
C ASN A 260 38.54 -26.90 13.09
N ALA A 261 38.39 -28.20 13.31
CA ALA A 261 37.12 -28.89 13.17
C ALA A 261 36.07 -28.39 14.18
N GLU A 262 36.46 -28.11 15.42
CA GLU A 262 35.51 -27.69 16.46
C GLU A 262 34.91 -26.32 16.15
N ASN A 263 35.76 -25.33 15.86
CA ASN A 263 35.32 -23.99 15.50
C ASN A 263 34.52 -23.99 14.20
N THR A 264 34.91 -24.77 13.19
CA THR A 264 34.16 -24.86 11.92
C THR A 264 32.77 -25.45 12.13
N LYS A 265 32.63 -26.47 12.99
CA LYS A 265 31.32 -27.03 13.33
C LYS A 265 30.46 -26.04 14.11
N GLN A 266 31.06 -25.32 15.06
CA GLN A 266 30.35 -24.28 15.82
C GLN A 266 29.90 -23.17 14.89
N LEU A 267 30.76 -22.70 13.98
CA LEU A 267 30.45 -21.72 12.95
C LEU A 267 29.22 -22.13 12.14
N ILE A 268 29.25 -23.33 11.55
CA ILE A 268 28.13 -23.82 10.72
C ILE A 268 26.86 -23.99 11.54
N LYS A 269 26.98 -24.44 12.79
CA LYS A 269 25.83 -24.60 13.69
C LYS A 269 25.18 -23.25 13.99
N PHE A 270 25.96 -22.24 14.38
CA PHE A 270 25.44 -20.90 14.67
C PHE A 270 24.93 -20.21 13.41
N TYR A 271 25.65 -20.32 12.29
CA TYR A 271 25.24 -19.79 11.00
C TYR A 271 23.81 -20.25 10.63
N ARG A 272 23.53 -21.55 10.77
CA ARG A 272 22.19 -22.11 10.48
C ARG A 272 21.14 -21.76 11.52
N GLN A 273 21.52 -21.58 12.78
CA GLN A 273 20.58 -21.16 13.82
C GLN A 273 20.10 -19.73 13.63
N LEU A 274 20.92 -18.87 13.02
CA LEU A 274 20.61 -17.47 12.79
C LEU A 274 20.01 -17.19 11.41
N GLU A 275 19.77 -18.22 10.59
CA GLU A 275 19.15 -18.08 9.27
C GLU A 275 17.68 -17.61 9.37
N ASP A 276 16.97 -18.03 10.43
CA ASP A 276 15.54 -17.71 10.67
C ASP A 276 15.31 -16.40 11.45
N LEU A 277 16.37 -15.68 11.82
CA LEU A 277 16.22 -14.45 12.61
C LEU A 277 15.70 -13.29 11.75
N ASP A 278 14.75 -12.55 12.33
CA ASP A 278 14.14 -11.41 11.67
C ASP A 278 15.12 -10.23 11.60
N GLY A 279 15.37 -9.73 10.38
CA GLY A 279 16.27 -8.61 10.10
C GLY A 279 15.85 -7.30 10.78
N THR A 280 14.62 -7.21 11.31
CA THR A 280 14.18 -6.10 12.16
C THR A 280 15.01 -5.96 13.43
N GLN A 281 15.51 -7.06 14.00
CA GLN A 281 16.40 -7.02 15.17
C GLN A 281 17.74 -6.32 14.87
N CYS A 282 18.14 -6.32 13.60
CA CYS A 282 19.34 -5.67 13.09
C CYS A 282 19.12 -4.21 12.68
N GLY A 283 17.90 -3.67 12.83
CA GLY A 283 17.57 -2.33 12.35
C GLY A 283 17.65 -2.18 10.82
N CYS A 284 17.52 -3.29 10.08
CA CYS A 284 17.61 -3.31 8.63
C CYS A 284 16.24 -3.04 8.01
N PHE A 285 15.92 -1.77 7.83
CA PHE A 285 14.65 -1.34 7.23
C PHE A 285 14.68 -1.41 5.70
N GLN A 286 13.54 -1.71 5.09
CA GLN A 286 13.37 -1.67 3.64
C GLN A 286 13.33 -0.21 3.13
N PRO A 287 13.81 0.04 1.90
CA PRO A 287 13.70 1.37 1.32
C PRO A 287 12.24 1.71 0.98
N CYS A 288 11.85 2.97 1.17
CA CYS A 288 10.49 3.41 0.86
C CYS A 288 10.17 3.33 -0.65
N THR A 289 11.21 3.40 -1.49
CA THR A 289 11.09 3.14 -2.94
C THR A 289 11.67 1.77 -3.25
N THR A 290 10.81 0.85 -3.71
CA THR A 290 11.22 -0.52 -4.05
C THR A 290 10.73 -0.90 -5.44
N THR A 291 11.55 -1.65 -6.18
CA THR A 291 11.15 -2.23 -7.46
C THR A 291 11.07 -3.74 -7.31
N ILE A 292 9.89 -4.30 -7.58
CA ILE A 292 9.66 -5.74 -7.54
C ILE A 292 9.61 -6.26 -8.98
N TYR A 293 10.41 -7.29 -9.23
CA TYR A 293 10.40 -8.04 -10.48
C TYR A 293 9.75 -9.39 -10.24
N THR A 294 8.64 -9.64 -10.94
CA THR A 294 7.98 -10.95 -10.90
C THR A 294 8.36 -11.74 -12.13
N ALA A 295 8.91 -12.92 -11.91
CA ALA A 295 9.27 -13.88 -12.95
C ALA A 295 8.16 -14.93 -13.10
N SER A 296 7.73 -15.17 -14.34
CA SER A 296 6.71 -16.16 -14.68
C SER A 296 7.21 -17.08 -15.78
N VAL A 297 7.16 -18.40 -15.56
CA VAL A 297 7.53 -19.38 -16.59
C VAL A 297 6.45 -19.38 -17.66
N MET A 298 6.81 -18.98 -18.88
CA MET A 298 5.91 -19.00 -20.04
C MET A 298 5.91 -20.35 -20.74
N ASN A 299 7.08 -20.95 -20.86
CA ASN A 299 7.29 -22.08 -21.74
C ASN A 299 8.43 -22.96 -21.23
N ARG A 300 8.30 -24.26 -21.48
CA ARG A 300 9.31 -25.28 -21.20
C ARG A 300 9.32 -26.26 -22.36
N LYS A 301 10.49 -26.51 -22.94
CA LYS A 301 10.65 -27.40 -24.09
C LYS A 301 11.91 -28.24 -23.92
N PRO A 302 11.93 -29.48 -24.46
CA PRO A 302 13.16 -30.25 -24.53
C PRO A 302 14.21 -29.52 -25.38
N PHE A 303 15.44 -29.48 -24.87
CA PHE A 303 16.59 -28.84 -25.50
C PHE A 303 17.73 -29.84 -25.55
N HIS A 304 18.06 -30.33 -26.75
CA HIS A 304 19.08 -31.36 -26.94
C HIS A 304 20.24 -30.80 -27.74
N ILE A 305 21.41 -30.74 -27.10
CA ILE A 305 22.69 -30.51 -27.76
C ILE A 305 23.67 -31.63 -27.39
N SER A 306 24.87 -31.62 -27.96
CA SER A 306 25.87 -32.68 -27.75
C SER A 306 26.38 -32.79 -26.31
N VAL A 307 26.20 -31.73 -25.51
CA VAL A 307 26.57 -31.66 -24.10
C VAL A 307 25.33 -31.47 -23.24
N PRO A 308 25.30 -31.97 -22.01
CA PRO A 308 24.18 -31.73 -21.10
C PRO A 308 24.16 -30.23 -20.76
N ALA A 309 23.10 -29.57 -21.17
CA ALA A 309 22.99 -28.13 -21.06
C ALA A 309 21.53 -27.72 -20.92
N ALA A 310 21.32 -26.50 -20.46
CA ALA A 310 20.00 -25.90 -20.39
C ALA A 310 20.04 -24.49 -20.98
N GLN A 311 18.97 -24.10 -21.66
CA GLN A 311 18.82 -22.77 -22.25
C GLN A 311 17.76 -22.00 -21.48
N LEU A 312 18.09 -20.76 -21.11
CA LEU A 312 17.19 -19.85 -20.42
C LEU A 312 17.05 -18.56 -21.20
N TRP A 313 15.81 -18.12 -21.35
CA TRP A 313 15.47 -16.81 -21.88
C TRP A 313 14.70 -16.03 -20.83
N VAL A 314 15.16 -14.82 -20.51
CA VAL A 314 14.46 -13.95 -19.55
C VAL A 314 14.21 -12.61 -20.22
N TYR A 315 12.94 -12.27 -20.43
CA TYR A 315 12.57 -11.08 -21.18
C TYR A 315 11.24 -10.47 -20.72
N TYR A 316 11.07 -9.18 -21.00
CA TYR A 316 9.76 -8.52 -20.86
C TYR A 316 8.88 -8.84 -22.07
N THR A 317 7.59 -9.09 -21.87
CA THR A 317 6.63 -9.20 -22.98
C THR A 317 5.95 -7.88 -23.32
N SER A 318 5.95 -6.93 -22.39
CA SER A 318 5.42 -5.57 -22.58
C SER A 318 6.30 -4.58 -21.84
N LYS A 319 6.21 -3.32 -22.23
CA LYS A 319 6.87 -2.20 -21.53
C LYS A 319 6.01 -1.57 -20.43
N MET A 320 4.91 -2.22 -20.06
CA MET A 320 4.03 -1.70 -19.02
C MET A 320 4.64 -1.98 -17.66
N VAL A 321 4.72 -0.94 -16.84
CA VAL A 321 5.17 -1.01 -15.46
C VAL A 321 4.00 -0.62 -14.56
N THR A 322 3.77 -1.40 -13.51
CA THR A 322 2.75 -1.04 -12.52
C THR A 322 3.39 -0.13 -11.49
N ILE A 323 2.82 1.05 -11.28
CA ILE A 323 3.26 1.97 -10.24
C ILE A 323 2.22 1.93 -9.12
N VAL A 324 2.66 1.63 -7.92
CA VAL A 324 1.86 1.56 -6.70
C VAL A 324 2.40 2.62 -5.75
N GLU A 325 1.59 3.66 -5.51
CA GLU A 325 1.95 4.79 -4.66
C GLU A 325 1.04 4.85 -3.45
N GLU A 326 1.64 4.92 -2.26
CA GLU A 326 0.96 5.23 -1.02
C GLU A 326 0.93 6.74 -0.81
N PHE A 327 -0.22 7.26 -0.39
CA PHE A 327 -0.41 8.66 -0.05
C PHE A 327 -1.34 8.78 1.15
N HIS A 328 -1.29 9.93 1.83
CA HIS A 328 -2.25 10.25 2.86
C HIS A 328 -3.62 10.53 2.21
N GLY A 329 -4.58 9.64 2.45
CA GLY A 329 -5.93 9.74 1.88
C GLY A 329 -6.77 10.90 2.43
N TYR A 330 -6.26 11.60 3.45
CA TYR A 330 -6.89 12.77 4.04
C TYR A 330 -5.93 13.95 4.01
N ASP A 331 -6.18 14.90 3.12
CA ASP A 331 -5.38 16.11 2.96
C ASP A 331 -6.05 17.32 3.63
N PHE A 332 -5.32 18.44 3.69
CA PHE A 332 -5.85 19.67 4.27
C PHE A 332 -7.06 20.21 3.50
N ASN A 333 -7.13 19.98 2.17
CA ASN A 333 -8.26 20.43 1.37
C ASN A 333 -9.54 19.66 1.73
N GLN A 334 -9.45 18.34 1.88
CA GLN A 334 -10.54 17.50 2.34
C GLN A 334 -10.98 17.88 3.77
N PHE A 335 -10.02 18.17 4.65
CA PHE A 335 -10.32 18.69 5.99
C PHE A 335 -11.11 20.01 5.96
N VAL A 336 -10.68 20.98 5.15
CA VAL A 336 -11.40 22.26 5.01
C VAL A 336 -12.79 22.04 4.42
N SER A 337 -12.93 21.12 3.48
CA SER A 337 -14.22 20.74 2.89
C SER A 337 -15.18 20.17 3.94
N ASP A 338 -14.73 19.20 4.75
CA ASP A 338 -15.54 18.57 5.80
C ASP A 338 -15.89 19.57 6.91
N LEU A 339 -14.92 20.38 7.35
CA LEU A 339 -15.12 21.46 8.31
C LEU A 339 -16.15 22.48 7.80
N GLY A 340 -16.02 22.88 6.54
CA GLY A 340 -16.95 23.79 5.87
C GLY A 340 -18.36 23.21 5.78
N GLY A 341 -18.49 21.91 5.49
CA GLY A 341 -19.76 21.20 5.49
C GLY A 341 -20.44 21.20 6.86
N SER A 342 -19.72 20.83 7.92
CA SER A 342 -20.27 20.79 9.29
C SER A 342 -20.62 22.18 9.83
N LEU A 343 -19.78 23.20 9.57
CA LEU A 343 -20.08 24.60 9.95
C LEU A 343 -21.23 25.17 9.13
N GLY A 344 -21.29 24.87 7.83
CA GLY A 344 -22.37 25.26 6.93
C GLY A 344 -23.72 24.71 7.38
N PHE A 345 -23.76 23.46 7.87
CA PHE A 345 -24.97 22.87 8.45
C PHE A 345 -25.47 23.63 9.69
N LEU A 346 -24.58 23.98 10.63
CA LEU A 346 -24.95 24.81 11.80
C LEU A 346 -25.46 26.19 11.38
N LEU A 347 -24.81 26.79 10.38
CA LEU A 347 -25.21 28.09 9.85
C LEU A 347 -26.57 28.00 9.17
N GLY A 348 -26.86 26.94 8.41
CA GLY A 348 -28.17 26.69 7.81
C GLY A 348 -29.29 26.59 8.85
N LEU A 349 -29.07 25.86 9.95
CA LEU A 349 -30.01 25.79 11.07
C LEU A 349 -30.21 27.15 11.75
N SER A 350 -29.14 27.96 11.86
CA SER A 350 -29.23 29.30 12.41
C SER A 350 -30.05 30.25 11.52
N VAL A 351 -29.94 30.14 10.19
CA VAL A 351 -30.71 30.94 9.23
C VAL A 351 -32.19 30.58 9.26
N LEU A 352 -32.55 29.30 9.33
CA LEU A 352 -33.94 28.89 9.54
C LEU A 352 -34.50 29.43 10.86
N GLY A 353 -33.67 29.47 11.91
CA GLY A 353 -34.00 30.13 13.17
C GLY A 353 -34.27 31.63 13.01
N LEU A 354 -33.44 32.32 12.23
CA LEU A 354 -33.58 33.76 11.95
C LEU A 354 -34.83 34.06 11.12
N ILE A 355 -35.14 33.27 10.10
CA ILE A 355 -36.36 33.42 9.29
C ILE A 355 -37.59 33.26 10.19
N GLY A 356 -37.61 32.24 11.05
CA GLY A 356 -38.71 32.06 12.01
C GLY A 356 -38.84 33.19 13.04
N LEU A 357 -37.76 33.92 13.34
CA LEU A 357 -37.80 35.12 14.16
C LEU A 357 -38.40 36.31 13.39
N LEU A 358 -37.99 36.49 12.14
CA LEU A 358 -38.48 37.55 11.25
C LEU A 358 -39.99 37.42 11.00
N GLU A 359 -40.50 36.21 10.76
CA GLU A 359 -41.94 35.95 10.63
C GLU A 359 -42.72 36.43 11.86
N LYS A 360 -42.21 36.15 13.07
CA LYS A 360 -42.85 36.59 14.32
C LYS A 360 -42.79 38.10 14.51
N ILE A 361 -41.71 38.75 14.09
CA ILE A 361 -41.60 40.21 14.13
C ILE A 361 -42.63 40.81 13.16
N VAL A 362 -42.76 40.27 11.95
CA VAL A 362 -43.75 40.73 10.96
C VAL A 362 -45.18 40.55 11.48
N GLU A 363 -45.53 39.37 12.01
CA GLU A 363 -46.85 39.14 12.64
C GLU A 363 -47.11 40.13 13.78
N LEU A 364 -46.15 40.34 14.69
CA LEU A 364 -46.30 41.28 15.80
C LEU A 364 -46.49 42.73 15.33
N VAL A 365 -45.76 43.15 14.31
CA VAL A 365 -45.89 44.50 13.73
C VAL A 365 -47.23 44.65 13.01
N PHE A 366 -47.68 43.64 12.25
CA PHE A 366 -48.97 43.65 11.56
C PHE A 366 -50.15 43.66 12.54
N ILE A 367 -50.11 42.82 13.58
CA ILE A 367 -51.12 42.79 14.64
C ILE A 367 -51.14 44.11 15.39
N ARG A 368 -49.98 44.69 15.74
CA ARG A 368 -49.91 46.02 16.37
C ARG A 368 -50.45 47.12 15.47
N ARG A 369 -50.20 47.07 14.16
CA ARG A 369 -50.80 48.00 13.18
C ARG A 369 -52.31 47.85 13.10
N LEU A 370 -52.84 46.63 12.97
CA LEU A 370 -54.28 46.39 12.93
C LEU A 370 -55.00 46.80 14.22
N LEU A 371 -54.38 46.58 15.39
CA LEU A 371 -54.90 47.04 16.68
C LEU A 371 -54.87 48.56 16.80
N ALA A 372 -53.81 49.22 16.31
CA ALA A 372 -53.74 50.68 16.24
C ALA A 372 -54.81 51.26 15.30
N GLU A 373 -55.07 50.59 14.17
CA GLU A 373 -56.12 50.98 13.23
C GLU A 373 -57.53 50.78 13.80
N LYS A 374 -57.79 49.66 14.50
CA LYS A 374 -59.07 49.45 15.20
C LYS A 374 -59.30 50.48 16.31
N ARG A 375 -58.26 50.86 17.07
CA ARG A 375 -58.37 51.92 18.09
C ARG A 375 -58.70 53.28 17.46
N LYS A 376 -58.10 53.62 16.31
CA LYS A 376 -58.49 54.83 15.56
C LYS A 376 -59.95 54.80 15.09
N LYS A 377 -60.44 53.65 14.62
CA LYS A 377 -61.85 53.49 14.19
C LYS A 377 -62.85 53.53 15.36
N GLN A 378 -62.48 53.06 16.55
CA GLN A 378 -63.33 53.16 17.75
C GLN A 378 -63.45 54.60 18.26
N MET A 379 -62.34 55.36 18.30
CA MET A 379 -62.38 56.78 18.67
C MET A 379 -63.17 57.64 17.67
N ALA A 380 -63.23 57.25 16.40
CA ALA A 380 -64.07 57.92 15.40
C ALA A 380 -65.57 57.59 15.55
N LYS A 381 -65.94 56.45 16.14
CA LYS A 381 -67.34 56.04 16.35
C LYS A 381 -67.96 56.61 17.64
N GLU A 382 -67.15 56.85 18.68
CA GLU A 382 -67.63 57.53 19.91
C GLU A 382 -67.84 59.04 19.76
N GLY A 383 -67.38 59.64 18.64
CA GLY A 383 -67.63 61.05 18.33
C GLY A 383 -68.95 61.34 17.58
N ALA A 384 -69.74 60.34 17.21
CA ALA A 384 -70.86 60.49 16.27
C ALA A 384 -72.18 59.85 16.74
N GLY A 385 -72.60 60.10 17.99
CA GLY A 385 -73.87 59.57 18.55
C GLY A 385 -74.71 60.59 19.34
N LYS A 386 -75.53 61.36 18.61
CA LYS A 386 -76.81 62.04 18.98
C LYS A 386 -77.43 62.45 17.63
N ASP A 387 -78.66 62.22 17.21
CA ASP A 387 -79.90 61.54 17.66
C ASP A 387 -80.80 61.40 16.37
N PRO A 388 -82.12 61.14 16.38
CA PRO A 388 -82.77 59.95 15.80
C PRO A 388 -83.61 60.20 14.52
N THR A 389 -84.14 59.13 13.88
CA THR A 389 -85.57 58.90 13.50
C THR A 389 -85.74 57.82 12.39
N GLN A 390 -86.70 56.92 12.62
CA GLN A 390 -87.33 55.82 11.82
C GLN A 390 -87.94 56.22 10.43
N PRO A 391 -88.66 55.33 9.67
CA PRO A 391 -88.44 53.92 9.25
C PRO A 391 -88.76 53.72 7.72
N THR A 392 -89.11 52.49 7.29
CA THR A 392 -89.77 52.02 6.01
C THR A 392 -88.81 51.36 4.99
N ARG A 393 -89.04 50.27 4.23
CA ARG A 393 -89.90 49.05 4.15
C ARG A 393 -89.48 48.34 2.81
N SER A 394 -89.62 47.00 2.70
CA SER A 394 -89.78 46.17 1.45
C SER A 394 -88.62 46.16 0.42
N GLU A 395 -88.33 45.15 -0.42
CA GLU A 395 -88.85 43.81 -0.75
C GLU A 395 -87.78 43.09 -1.63
N ASP A 396 -87.92 41.77 -1.71
CA ASP A 396 -87.35 40.72 -2.60
C ASP A 396 -86.66 41.06 -3.94
N PHE A 397 -85.69 40.23 -4.36
CA PHE A 397 -85.84 39.30 -5.50
C PHE A 397 -84.61 38.38 -5.71
N ASP A 398 -84.89 37.09 -5.85
CA ASP A 398 -84.04 35.99 -6.36
C ASP A 398 -83.60 36.22 -7.82
N THR A 399 -82.59 35.47 -8.32
CA THR A 399 -82.73 34.52 -9.45
C THR A 399 -81.40 33.81 -9.74
N SER A 400 -81.51 32.49 -9.92
CA SER A 400 -80.56 31.48 -10.37
C SER A 400 -80.15 31.57 -11.85
N ASN A 401 -79.10 30.83 -12.24
CA ASN A 401 -79.04 29.84 -13.36
C ASN A 401 -77.56 29.46 -13.64
N GLN A 402 -77.17 28.16 -13.64
CA GLN A 402 -77.20 27.18 -14.76
C GLN A 402 -76.33 27.65 -15.97
N SER A 403 -75.59 26.84 -16.73
CA SER A 403 -75.00 25.49 -16.74
C SER A 403 -74.22 25.40 -18.08
N ASP A 404 -73.53 24.27 -18.33
CA ASP A 404 -73.07 23.78 -19.64
C ASP A 404 -71.73 24.41 -20.15
N ASP A 405 -70.80 23.71 -20.84
CA ASP A 405 -70.81 22.41 -21.48
C ASP A 405 -69.37 21.93 -21.82
N ALA A 406 -69.28 20.67 -22.25
CA ALA A 406 -68.09 19.84 -22.51
C ALA A 406 -67.16 20.22 -23.69
N LYS A 407 -65.91 19.70 -23.68
CA LYS A 407 -65.35 18.91 -24.81
C LYS A 407 -64.01 18.18 -24.50
N MET A 408 -63.73 17.23 -25.39
CA MET A 408 -62.97 15.98 -25.32
C MET A 408 -61.66 16.03 -26.15
N SER A 409 -60.84 14.96 -26.04
CA SER A 409 -59.76 14.47 -26.94
C SER A 409 -58.31 14.76 -26.48
N GLU A 410 -57.50 13.76 -26.06
CA GLU A 410 -56.61 12.85 -26.85
C GLU A 410 -55.72 13.63 -27.85
N THR A 411 -54.37 13.54 -27.89
CA THR A 411 -53.51 12.35 -28.16
C THR A 411 -52.00 12.64 -27.93
N GLY A 412 -51.21 11.59 -27.59
CA GLY A 412 -49.80 11.32 -27.98
C GLY A 412 -48.67 12.29 -27.54
N GLN A 413 -47.41 11.92 -27.28
CA GLN A 413 -46.60 10.70 -27.27
C GLN A 413 -45.27 11.09 -26.54
N PRO A 414 -44.45 10.14 -26.06
CA PRO A 414 -43.20 10.41 -25.35
C PRO A 414 -41.96 10.36 -26.26
N THR A 415 -40.94 11.15 -25.95
CA THR A 415 -39.58 10.97 -26.50
C THR A 415 -38.56 11.27 -25.42
N GLU A 416 -38.10 10.19 -24.77
CA GLU A 416 -36.86 10.19 -23.99
C GLU A 416 -35.81 9.46 -24.83
N THR A 417 -34.74 10.18 -25.15
CA THR A 417 -33.60 9.65 -25.91
C THR A 417 -32.37 9.69 -25.01
N SER A 418 -31.68 8.54 -24.95
CA SER A 418 -30.23 8.41 -24.75
C SER A 418 -29.67 8.61 -23.33
N LEU A 419 -29.17 7.52 -22.73
CA LEU A 419 -27.71 7.31 -22.68
C LEU A 419 -27.34 5.84 -22.45
N LYS A 420 -26.29 5.43 -23.16
CA LYS A 420 -25.69 4.10 -23.24
C LYS A 420 -24.88 3.75 -21.99
N GLN A 421 -24.88 2.46 -21.64
CA GLN A 421 -23.68 1.69 -21.28
C GLN A 421 -23.79 0.30 -21.89
#